data_AF-K1T6B4-F1
#
_entry.id   AF-K1T6B4-F1
#
_cell.length_a   1.000
_cell.length_b   1.000
_cell.length_c   1.000
_cell.angle_alpha   90.00
_cell.angle_beta   90.00
_cell.angle_gamma   90.00
#
_symmetry.space_group_name_H-M   'P 1'
#
loop_
_entity.id
_entity.type
_entity.pdbx_description
1 polymer ?
#
loop_
_entity_poly.entity_id
_entity_poly.type
_entity_poly.pdbx_seq_one_letter_code
_entity_poly.pdbx_strand_id
1 'polypeptide(L)'
;MGLKKSFLLLSLSCLAVAFLLLGAVIFLCRGIENHYPLGGVEILSDGSVVPLPSPTVSQQRILAILNIVQTVSCILFPVGGLIVSVFLFYYLKLKQPISCLQNGIMRIQNNDLDFSLPILSNDEMGQLCAAFEEMRSELLKSNRLLWQQAEERKRLNAAFSHDLRNPITVLKGSVKLLRQGIQDEQTIDRLESYTLRIEQYVEAMSSVQKLEQLSVKPKEI
;
A
#
# COMPACT_ATOMS: atom_id res chain seq x y z
N MET A 1 -0.86 -1.13 19.51
CA MET A 1 0.26 -0.26 19.94
C MET A 1 0.81 0.41 18.70
N GLY A 2 0.96 1.74 18.68
CA GLY A 2 1.42 2.44 17.48
C GLY A 2 2.79 1.96 16.99
N LEU A 3 3.00 2.06 15.69
CA LEU A 3 4.19 1.66 14.96
C LEU A 3 5.44 2.34 15.56
N LYS A 4 5.33 3.64 15.89
CA LYS A 4 6.39 4.42 16.56
C LYS A 4 6.75 3.85 17.95
N LYS A 5 5.74 3.49 18.75
CA LYS A 5 5.96 2.90 20.08
C LYS A 5 6.63 1.52 19.97
N SER A 6 6.23 0.74 18.96
CA SER A 6 6.82 -0.56 18.69
C SER A 6 8.29 -0.45 18.27
N PHE A 7 8.62 0.53 17.42
CA PHE A 7 10.01 0.82 17.05
C PHE A 7 10.85 1.20 18.26
N LEU A 8 10.36 2.15 19.08
CA LEU A 8 11.08 2.62 20.27
C LEU A 8 11.34 1.50 21.28
N LEU A 9 10.35 0.65 21.56
CA LEU A 9 10.53 -0.48 22.49
C LEU A 9 11.52 -1.51 21.93
N LEU A 10 11.47 -1.80 20.63
CA LEU A 10 12.42 -2.72 20.00
C LEU A 10 13.84 -2.17 20.05
N SER A 11 14.02 -0.88 19.74
CA SER A 11 15.31 -0.21 19.81
C SER A 11 15.85 -0.17 21.23
N LEU A 12 15.00 0.11 22.22
CA LEU A 12 15.41 0.13 23.63
C LEU A 12 15.83 -1.27 24.08
N SER A 13 15.08 -2.31 23.70
CA SER A 13 15.40 -3.69 24.02
C SER A 13 16.72 -4.13 23.37
N CYS A 14 16.94 -3.80 22.10
CA CYS A 14 18.17 -4.16 21.39
C CYS A 14 19.38 -3.42 21.96
N LEU A 15 19.22 -2.13 22.28
CA LEU A 15 20.25 -1.33 22.93
C LEU A 15 20.59 -1.86 24.34
N ALA A 16 19.59 -2.26 25.13
CA ALA A 16 19.80 -2.87 26.43
C ALA A 16 20.61 -4.17 26.32
N VAL A 17 20.29 -5.04 25.36
CA VAL A 17 21.06 -6.26 25.09
C VAL A 17 22.49 -5.92 24.65
N ALA A 18 22.67 -4.93 23.77
CA ALA A 18 24.00 -4.47 23.35
C ALA A 18 24.83 -3.94 24.52
N PHE A 19 24.24 -3.17 25.44
CA PHE A 19 24.92 -2.68 26.63
C PHE A 19 25.24 -3.78 27.64
N LEU A 20 24.37 -4.79 27.79
CA LEU A 20 24.66 -5.97 28.61
C LEU A 20 25.85 -6.76 28.06
N LEU A 21 25.90 -6.96 26.73
CA LEU A 21 27.03 -7.61 26.06
C LEU A 21 28.31 -6.79 26.21
N LEU A 22 28.24 -5.47 26.03
CA LEU A 22 29.37 -4.57 26.26
C LEU A 22 29.87 -4.65 27.70
N GLY A 23 28.97 -4.64 28.68
CA GLY A 23 29.28 -4.79 30.10
C GLY A 23 29.97 -6.12 30.41
N ALA A 24 29.51 -7.21 29.81
CA ALA A 24 30.15 -8.52 29.94
C ALA A 24 31.57 -8.54 29.35
N VAL A 25 31.77 -7.92 28.19
CA VAL A 25 33.11 -7.78 27.57
C VAL A 25 34.03 -6.96 28.47
N ILE A 26 33.57 -5.82 28.99
CA ILE A 26 34.35 -4.98 29.90
C ILE A 26 34.69 -5.73 31.19
N PHE A 27 33.74 -6.47 31.76
CA PHE A 27 33.95 -7.26 32.97
C PHE A 27 34.98 -8.35 32.76
N LEU A 28 34.91 -9.07 31.63
CA LEU A 28 35.91 -10.07 31.25
C LEU A 28 37.29 -9.46 31.02
N CYS A 29 37.39 -8.35 30.28
CA CYS A 29 38.65 -7.65 30.06
C CYS A 29 39.28 -7.19 31.37
N ARG A 30 38.50 -6.59 32.28
CA ARG A 30 38.98 -6.17 33.61
C ARG A 30 39.37 -7.35 34.50
N GLY A 31 38.62 -8.44 34.44
CA GLY A 31 38.96 -9.67 35.15
C GLY A 31 40.32 -10.22 34.72
N ILE A 32 40.62 -10.17 33.42
CA ILE A 32 41.92 -10.56 32.86
C ILE A 32 43.00 -9.52 33.22
N GLU A 33 42.69 -8.22 33.14
CA GLU A 33 43.61 -7.12 33.46
C GLU A 33 44.09 -7.18 34.92
N ASN A 34 43.22 -7.54 35.87
CA ASN A 34 43.56 -7.69 37.29
C ASN A 34 44.61 -8.78 37.58
N HIS A 35 44.85 -9.71 36.65
CA HIS A 35 45.90 -10.73 36.78
C HIS A 35 47.29 -10.22 36.37
N TYR A 36 47.37 -9.03 35.78
CA TYR A 36 48.63 -8.42 35.37
C TYR A 36 49.02 -7.30 36.32
N PRO A 37 50.30 -7.25 36.74
CA PRO A 37 50.75 -6.19 37.62
C PRO A 37 50.82 -4.87 36.82
N LEU A 38 50.10 -3.84 37.29
CA LEU A 38 50.05 -2.53 36.62
C LEU A 38 51.30 -1.66 36.87
N GLY A 39 52.26 -2.16 37.67
CA GLY A 39 53.36 -1.36 38.18
C GLY A 39 52.87 -0.31 39.19
N GLY A 40 53.79 0.53 39.65
CA GLY A 40 53.49 1.59 40.61
C GLY A 40 54.45 1.54 41.79
N VAL A 41 54.08 2.26 42.84
CA VAL A 41 54.94 2.40 44.02
C VAL A 41 54.05 2.44 45.26
N GLU A 42 54.33 1.56 46.21
CA GLU A 42 53.64 1.54 47.50
C GLU A 42 54.51 2.30 48.52
N ILE A 43 53.92 3.29 49.19
CA ILE A 43 54.58 4.07 50.25
C ILE A 43 54.18 3.46 51.59
N LEU A 44 55.12 2.82 52.28
CA LEU A 44 54.88 2.24 53.59
C LEU A 44 54.75 3.33 54.66
N SER A 45 54.14 2.98 55.79
CA SER A 45 53.96 3.89 56.93
C SER A 45 55.27 4.40 57.54
N ASP A 46 56.43 3.81 57.20
CA ASP A 46 57.77 4.29 57.59
C ASP A 46 58.38 5.30 56.60
N GLY A 47 57.66 5.64 55.52
CA GLY A 47 58.13 6.54 54.46
C GLY A 47 58.97 5.88 53.36
N SER A 48 59.23 4.57 53.44
CA SER A 48 59.90 3.82 52.38
C SER A 48 58.98 3.58 51.19
N VAL A 49 59.60 3.52 50.01
CA VAL A 49 58.95 3.56 48.71
C VAL A 49 59.30 2.27 47.99
N VAL A 50 58.38 1.30 47.95
CA VAL A 50 58.61 -0.02 47.34
C VAL A 50 58.01 -0.05 45.94
N PRO A 51 58.82 -0.26 44.88
CA PRO A 51 58.30 -0.38 43.53
C PRO A 51 57.49 -1.68 43.41
N LEU A 52 56.24 -1.55 42.99
CA LEU A 52 55.40 -2.67 42.64
C LEU A 52 55.95 -3.35 41.37
N PRO A 53 55.75 -4.67 41.20
CA PRO A 53 56.18 -5.38 40.00
C PRO A 53 55.63 -4.67 38.76
N SER A 54 56.51 -4.30 37.82
CA SER A 54 56.12 -3.67 36.57
C SER A 54 55.78 -4.74 35.52
N PRO A 55 54.85 -4.48 34.60
CA PRO A 55 54.50 -5.44 33.58
C PRO A 55 55.68 -5.68 32.63
N THR A 56 55.92 -6.94 32.31
CA THR A 56 56.91 -7.32 31.28
C THR A 56 56.45 -6.85 29.89
N VAL A 57 57.36 -6.68 28.92
CA VAL A 57 57.05 -6.25 27.54
C VAL A 57 55.92 -7.07 26.89
N SER A 58 55.85 -8.38 27.19
CA SER A 58 54.77 -9.26 26.76
C SER A 58 53.42 -8.93 27.42
N GLN A 59 53.41 -8.69 28.74
CA GLN A 59 52.22 -8.31 29.50
C GLN A 59 51.71 -6.93 29.08
N GLN A 60 52.62 -5.99 28.76
CA GLN A 60 52.26 -4.66 28.27
C GLN A 60 51.57 -4.72 26.90
N ARG A 61 51.98 -5.64 26.01
CA ARG A 61 51.26 -5.90 24.74
C ARG A 61 49.86 -6.45 24.99
N ILE A 62 49.70 -7.36 25.95
CA ILE A 62 48.39 -7.93 26.31
C ILE A 62 47.45 -6.84 26.84
N LEU A 63 47.92 -6.00 27.78
CA LEU A 63 47.15 -4.86 28.30
C LEU A 63 46.76 -3.86 27.20
N ALA A 64 47.66 -3.59 26.25
CA ALA A 64 47.37 -2.73 25.11
C ALA A 64 46.26 -3.33 24.20
N ILE A 65 46.32 -4.64 23.92
CA ILE A 65 45.28 -5.34 23.15
C ILE A 65 43.93 -5.30 23.88
N LEU A 66 43.90 -5.55 25.19
CA LEU A 66 42.67 -5.49 25.99
C LEU A 66 42.02 -4.10 25.93
N ASN A 67 42.82 -3.03 26.04
CA ASN A 67 42.34 -1.65 25.92
C ASN A 67 41.78 -1.33 24.52
N ILE A 68 42.45 -1.80 23.46
CA ILE A 68 41.95 -1.65 22.08
C ILE A 68 40.62 -2.38 21.91
N VAL A 69 40.54 -3.64 22.36
CA VAL A 69 39.31 -4.45 22.31
C VAL A 69 38.17 -3.76 23.05
N GLN A 70 38.44 -3.20 24.22
CA GLN A 70 37.45 -2.47 25.02
C GLN A 70 36.96 -1.19 24.32
N THR A 71 37.88 -0.43 23.72
CA THR A 71 37.56 0.81 23.00
C THR A 71 36.73 0.53 21.76
N VAL A 72 37.13 -0.46 20.96
CA VAL A 72 36.39 -0.86 19.75
C VAL A 72 35.01 -1.42 20.11
N SER A 73 34.92 -2.25 21.16
CA SER A 73 33.64 -2.80 21.62
C SER A 73 32.66 -1.71 22.05
N CYS A 74 33.14 -0.65 22.71
CA CYS A 74 32.31 0.47 23.14
C CYS A 74 31.57 1.16 21.99
N ILE A 75 32.17 1.16 20.79
CA ILE A 75 31.55 1.73 19.58
C ILE A 75 30.73 0.67 18.84
N LEU A 76 31.28 -0.54 18.70
CA LEU A 76 30.69 -1.60 17.88
C LEU A 76 29.34 -2.09 18.41
N PHE A 77 29.22 -2.30 19.73
CA PHE A 77 28.00 -2.88 20.31
C PHE A 77 26.78 -1.93 20.18
N PRO A 78 26.85 -0.65 20.57
CA PRO A 78 25.71 0.26 20.39
C PRO A 78 25.33 0.46 18.93
N VAL A 79 26.32 0.63 18.04
CA VAL A 79 26.06 0.80 16.59
C VAL A 79 25.43 -0.47 16.00
N GLY A 80 25.99 -1.64 16.31
CA GLY A 80 25.45 -2.92 15.89
C GLY A 80 24.03 -3.16 16.40
N GLY A 81 23.75 -2.84 17.66
CA GLY A 81 22.41 -2.94 18.26
C GLY A 81 21.38 -2.06 17.55
N LEU A 82 21.73 -0.81 17.23
CA LEU A 82 20.83 0.07 16.46
C LEU A 82 20.55 -0.48 15.06
N ILE A 83 21.59 -0.95 14.35
CA ILE A 83 21.44 -1.54 13.02
C ILE A 83 20.50 -2.76 13.08
N VAL A 84 20.75 -3.69 14.01
CA VAL A 84 19.93 -4.88 14.21
C VAL A 84 18.48 -4.51 14.52
N SER A 85 18.26 -3.49 15.37
CA SER A 85 16.90 -3.02 15.68
C SER A 85 16.16 -2.53 14.44
N VAL A 86 16.81 -1.77 13.56
CA VAL A 86 16.17 -1.26 12.32
C VAL A 86 15.81 -2.42 11.39
N PHE A 87 16.73 -3.35 11.17
CA PHE A 87 16.47 -4.52 10.35
C PHE A 87 15.33 -5.36 10.92
N LEU A 88 15.38 -5.68 12.21
CA LEU A 88 14.37 -6.50 12.87
C LEU A 88 12.98 -5.83 12.80
N PHE A 89 12.91 -4.52 13.01
CA PHE A 89 11.68 -3.77 12.85
C PHE A 89 11.14 -3.84 11.42
N TYR A 90 11.99 -3.67 10.41
CA TYR A 90 11.59 -3.78 9.01
C TYR A 90 11.00 -5.16 8.70
N TYR A 91 11.69 -6.24 9.08
CA TYR A 91 11.25 -7.60 8.80
C TYR A 91 9.94 -7.98 9.53
N LEU A 92 9.77 -7.52 10.77
CA LEU A 92 8.61 -7.88 11.59
C LEU A 92 7.36 -7.02 11.32
N LYS A 93 7.54 -5.74 10.97
CA LYS A 93 6.41 -4.77 10.91
C LYS A 93 6.15 -4.18 9.53
N LEU A 94 7.18 -4.04 8.68
CA LEU A 94 7.04 -3.31 7.42
C LEU A 94 7.02 -4.22 6.20
N LYS A 95 7.85 -5.28 6.19
CA LYS A 95 8.06 -6.13 5.02
C LYS A 95 6.76 -6.74 4.49
N GLN A 96 5.94 -7.32 5.37
CA GLN A 96 4.72 -8.01 4.96
C GLN A 96 3.61 -7.05 4.50
N PRO A 97 3.26 -5.97 5.23
CA PRO A 97 2.28 -4.99 4.74
C PRO A 97 2.69 -4.31 3.44
N ILE A 98 3.97 -3.93 3.29
CA ILE A 98 4.47 -3.29 2.07
C ILE A 98 4.35 -4.24 0.88
N SER A 99 4.77 -5.51 1.04
CA SER A 99 4.67 -6.49 -0.04
C SER A 99 3.22 -6.77 -0.43
N CYS A 100 2.30 -6.79 0.53
CA CYS A 100 0.87 -6.97 0.29
C CYS A 100 0.28 -5.79 -0.51
N LEU A 101 0.61 -4.55 -0.12
CA LEU A 101 0.19 -3.35 -0.86
C LEU A 101 0.76 -3.33 -2.28
N GLN A 102 2.05 -3.64 -2.45
CA GLN A 102 2.66 -3.72 -3.78
C GLN A 102 1.97 -4.74 -4.69
N ASN A 103 1.64 -5.92 -4.16
CA ASN A 103 0.90 -6.93 -4.91
C ASN A 103 -0.51 -6.43 -5.27
N GLY A 104 -1.22 -5.84 -4.32
CA GLY A 104 -2.55 -5.27 -4.55
C GLY A 104 -2.54 -4.19 -5.63
N ILE A 105 -1.55 -3.28 -5.60
CA ILE A 105 -1.38 -2.25 -6.64
C ILE A 105 -1.17 -2.88 -8.01
N MET A 106 -0.31 -3.90 -8.11
CA MET A 106 -0.04 -4.60 -9.37
C MET A 106 -1.29 -5.30 -9.92
N ARG A 107 -2.14 -5.87 -9.07
CA ARG A 107 -3.41 -6.47 -9.49
C ARG A 107 -4.40 -5.42 -10.01
N ILE A 108 -4.55 -4.30 -9.30
CA ILE A 108 -5.38 -3.17 -9.74
C ILE A 108 -4.91 -2.62 -11.10
N GLN A 109 -3.58 -2.49 -11.31
CA GLN A 109 -3.03 -2.07 -12.61
C GLN A 109 -3.38 -3.03 -13.75
N ASN A 110 -3.55 -4.31 -13.46
CA ASN A 110 -3.99 -5.32 -14.42
C ASN A 110 -5.51 -5.42 -14.57
N ASN A 111 -6.27 -4.45 -14.04
CA ASN A 111 -7.74 -4.46 -13.95
C ASN A 111 -8.32 -5.64 -13.16
N ASP A 112 -7.51 -6.31 -12.35
CA ASP A 112 -7.97 -7.34 -11.43
C ASP A 112 -8.34 -6.68 -10.10
N LEU A 113 -9.64 -6.47 -9.92
CA LEU A 113 -10.22 -5.95 -8.68
C LEU A 113 -10.83 -7.06 -7.82
N ASP A 114 -10.78 -8.32 -8.24
CA ASP A 114 -11.43 -9.44 -7.54
C ASP A 114 -10.49 -10.07 -6.50
N PHE A 115 -10.13 -9.26 -5.52
CA PHE A 115 -9.30 -9.66 -4.40
C PHE A 115 -9.60 -8.84 -3.16
N SER A 116 -9.06 -9.29 -2.04
CA SER A 116 -9.14 -8.59 -0.75
C SER A 116 -7.76 -8.53 -0.13
N LEU A 117 -7.38 -7.37 0.43
CA LEU A 117 -6.20 -7.29 1.28
C LEU A 117 -6.54 -7.68 2.72
N PRO A 118 -5.80 -8.62 3.32
CA PRO A 118 -5.94 -8.92 4.75
C PRO A 118 -5.45 -7.74 5.60
N ILE A 119 -6.18 -7.42 6.66
CA ILE A 119 -5.74 -6.46 7.68
C ILE A 119 -4.73 -7.16 8.59
N LEU A 120 -3.44 -6.90 8.35
CA LEU A 120 -2.33 -7.60 9.00
C LEU A 120 -1.98 -7.07 10.39
N SER A 121 -2.36 -5.83 10.69
CA SER A 121 -2.00 -5.16 11.94
C SER A 121 -3.07 -4.13 12.32
N ASN A 122 -3.05 -3.70 13.58
CA ASN A 122 -3.93 -2.66 14.12
C ASN A 122 -3.14 -1.37 14.42
N ASP A 123 -2.04 -1.18 13.70
CA ASP A 123 -1.18 0.00 13.73
C ASP A 123 -1.40 0.88 12.48
N GLU A 124 -0.57 1.90 12.31
CA GLU A 124 -0.61 2.85 11.20
C GLU A 124 -0.49 2.16 9.83
N MET A 125 0.25 1.05 9.73
CA MET A 125 0.34 0.26 8.49
C MET A 125 -0.94 -0.54 8.27
N GLY A 126 -1.54 -1.06 9.33
CA GLY A 126 -2.87 -1.67 9.31
C GLY A 126 -3.96 -0.72 8.81
N GLN A 127 -3.97 0.51 9.32
CA GLN A 127 -4.90 1.56 8.88
C GLN A 127 -4.69 1.91 7.41
N LEU A 128 -3.43 1.99 6.96
CA LEU A 128 -3.12 2.21 5.54
C LEU A 128 -3.64 1.06 4.66
N CYS A 129 -3.44 -0.20 5.09
CA CYS A 129 -4.00 -1.36 4.39
C CYS A 129 -5.53 -1.33 4.33
N ALA A 130 -6.20 -0.94 5.42
CA ALA A 130 -7.65 -0.82 5.46
C ALA A 130 -8.17 0.27 4.50
N ALA A 131 -7.56 1.45 4.51
CA ALA A 131 -7.90 2.54 3.58
C ALA A 131 -7.67 2.15 2.11
N PHE A 132 -6.61 1.38 1.84
CA PHE A 132 -6.34 0.87 0.50
C PHE A 132 -7.37 -0.17 0.04
N GLU A 133 -7.81 -1.07 0.94
CA GLU A 133 -8.89 -2.02 0.65
C GLU A 133 -10.22 -1.31 0.40
N GLU A 134 -10.53 -0.26 1.16
CA GLU A 134 -11.72 0.56 0.94
C GLU A 134 -11.69 1.20 -0.46
N MET A 135 -10.56 1.78 -0.86
CA MET A 135 -10.37 2.34 -2.20
C MET A 135 -10.59 1.28 -3.29
N ARG A 136 -9.99 0.09 -3.15
CA ARG A 136 -10.18 -1.04 -4.08
C ARG A 136 -11.64 -1.46 -4.16
N SER A 137 -12.33 -1.55 -3.03
CA SER A 137 -13.76 -1.89 -2.95
C SER A 137 -14.63 -0.86 -3.67
N GLU A 138 -14.40 0.43 -3.46
CA GLU A 138 -15.14 1.49 -4.15
C GLU A 138 -14.87 1.49 -5.66
N LEU A 139 -13.62 1.23 -6.07
CA LEU A 139 -13.29 1.03 -7.49
C LEU A 139 -14.05 -0.16 -8.11
N LEU A 140 -14.14 -1.29 -7.40
CA LEU A 140 -14.90 -2.46 -7.87
C LEU A 140 -16.40 -2.14 -8.01
N LYS A 141 -16.98 -1.44 -7.04
CA LYS A 141 -18.40 -1.02 -7.09
C LYS A 141 -18.65 -0.08 -8.27
N SER A 142 -17.79 0.93 -8.44
CA SER A 142 -17.87 1.89 -9.54
C SER A 142 -17.78 1.20 -10.90
N ASN A 143 -16.83 0.27 -11.06
CA ASN A 143 -16.67 -0.49 -12.30
C ASN A 143 -17.92 -1.34 -12.63
N ARG A 144 -18.49 -2.02 -11.62
CA ARG A 144 -19.74 -2.79 -11.79
C ARG A 144 -20.91 -1.91 -12.20
N LEU A 145 -21.03 -0.73 -11.59
CA LEU A 145 -22.08 0.23 -11.92
C LEU A 145 -21.94 0.76 -13.36
N LEU A 146 -20.72 1.10 -13.78
CA LEU A 146 -20.43 1.50 -15.16
C LEU A 146 -20.76 0.37 -16.15
N TRP A 147 -20.45 -0.87 -15.80
CA TRP A 147 -20.77 -2.03 -16.63
C TRP A 147 -22.29 -2.24 -16.77
N GLN A 148 -23.04 -2.12 -15.68
CA GLN A 148 -24.51 -2.20 -15.70
C GLN A 148 -25.12 -1.10 -16.58
N GLN A 149 -24.66 0.13 -16.43
CA GLN A 149 -25.11 1.26 -17.27
C GLN A 149 -24.80 1.02 -18.76
N ALA A 150 -23.63 0.47 -19.07
CA ALA A 150 -23.26 0.15 -20.45
C ALA A 150 -24.18 -0.92 -21.05
N GLU A 151 -24.53 -1.95 -20.28
CA GLU A 151 -25.43 -3.02 -20.73
C GLU A 151 -26.89 -2.52 -20.89
N GLU A 152 -27.36 -1.67 -19.98
CA GLU A 152 -28.66 -1.02 -20.11
C GLU A 152 -28.73 -0.14 -21.36
N ARG A 153 -27.71 0.68 -21.62
CA ARG A 153 -27.60 1.46 -22.86
C ARG A 153 -27.64 0.60 -24.10
N LYS A 154 -26.93 -0.53 -24.09
CA LYS A 154 -26.92 -1.49 -25.20
C LYS A 154 -28.31 -2.08 -25.43
N ARG A 155 -29.03 -2.44 -24.36
CA ARG A 155 -30.40 -2.96 -24.42
C ARG A 155 -31.39 -1.92 -24.94
N LEU A 156 -31.31 -0.68 -24.45
CA LEU A 156 -32.15 0.43 -24.92
C LEU A 156 -31.91 0.71 -26.41
N ASN A 157 -30.65 0.81 -26.83
CA ASN A 157 -30.31 1.01 -28.25
C ASN A 157 -30.83 -0.12 -29.14
N ALA A 158 -30.79 -1.37 -28.69
CA ALA A 158 -31.34 -2.52 -29.41
C ALA A 158 -32.87 -2.44 -29.54
N ALA A 159 -33.57 -2.08 -28.45
CA ALA A 159 -35.01 -1.89 -28.44
C ALA A 159 -35.43 -0.75 -29.38
N PHE A 160 -34.79 0.42 -29.30
CA PHE A 160 -35.05 1.53 -30.22
C PHE A 160 -34.79 1.17 -31.67
N SER A 161 -33.70 0.45 -31.97
CA SER A 161 -33.40 0.01 -33.34
C SER A 161 -34.47 -0.94 -33.90
N HIS A 162 -34.98 -1.84 -33.06
CA HIS A 162 -36.08 -2.73 -33.42
C HIS A 162 -37.36 -1.94 -33.73
N ASP A 163 -37.73 -1.02 -32.84
CA ASP A 163 -38.98 -0.27 -32.94
C ASP A 163 -38.97 0.79 -34.04
N LEU A 164 -37.79 1.26 -34.47
CA LEU A 164 -37.63 2.12 -35.65
C LEU A 164 -37.65 1.33 -36.98
N ARG A 165 -37.19 0.06 -36.98
CA ARG A 165 -37.20 -0.76 -38.21
C ARG A 165 -38.61 -1.00 -38.74
N ASN A 166 -39.57 -1.24 -37.85
CA ASN A 166 -40.95 -1.51 -38.23
C ASN A 166 -41.62 -0.34 -39.01
N PRO A 167 -41.67 0.90 -38.48
CA PRO A 167 -42.25 2.03 -39.19
C PRO A 167 -41.45 2.38 -40.46
N ILE A 168 -40.11 2.28 -40.46
CA ILE A 168 -39.29 2.48 -41.67
C ILE A 168 -39.65 1.47 -42.76
N THR A 169 -39.90 0.21 -42.41
CA THR A 169 -40.29 -0.84 -43.36
C THR A 169 -41.65 -0.53 -43.99
N VAL A 170 -42.61 -0.06 -43.18
CA VAL A 170 -43.93 0.38 -43.67
C VAL A 170 -43.79 1.59 -44.59
N LEU A 171 -43.03 2.62 -44.20
CA LEU A 171 -42.78 3.79 -45.04
C LEU A 171 -42.17 3.40 -46.39
N LYS A 172 -41.16 2.51 -46.39
CA LYS A 172 -40.54 1.99 -47.62
C LYS A 172 -41.53 1.23 -48.50
N GLY A 173 -42.45 0.46 -47.90
CA GLY A 173 -43.54 -0.23 -48.59
C GLY A 173 -44.52 0.76 -49.23
N SER A 174 -44.97 1.75 -48.49
CA SER A 174 -45.87 2.81 -48.97
C SER A 174 -45.25 3.61 -50.13
N VAL A 175 -43.98 4.01 -50.02
CA VAL A 175 -43.26 4.68 -51.13
C VAL A 175 -43.18 3.79 -52.37
N LYS A 176 -43.01 2.47 -52.21
CA LYS A 176 -42.97 1.52 -53.33
C LYS A 176 -44.33 1.43 -54.04
N LEU A 177 -45.44 1.43 -53.29
CA LEU A 177 -46.80 1.45 -53.85
C LEU A 177 -47.05 2.72 -54.66
N LEU A 178 -46.68 3.88 -54.11
CA LEU A 178 -46.78 5.16 -54.81
C LEU A 178 -45.97 5.18 -56.11
N ARG A 179 -44.73 4.63 -56.11
CA ARG A 179 -43.90 4.52 -57.32
C ARG A 179 -44.45 3.56 -58.37
N GLN A 180 -45.31 2.60 -57.98
CA GLN A 180 -46.00 1.69 -58.89
C GLN A 180 -47.31 2.27 -59.45
N GLY A 181 -47.62 3.53 -59.13
CA GLY A 181 -48.85 4.20 -59.59
C GLY A 181 -50.08 3.87 -58.75
N ILE A 182 -49.93 3.13 -57.66
CA ILE A 182 -50.99 2.85 -56.70
C ILE A 182 -51.04 4.03 -55.73
N GLN A 183 -51.87 5.02 -56.06
CA GLN A 183 -52.11 6.19 -55.23
C GLN A 183 -53.52 6.08 -54.65
N ASP A 184 -53.61 5.60 -53.42
CA ASP A 184 -54.81 5.76 -52.59
C ASP A 184 -54.52 6.77 -51.46
N GLU A 185 -55.56 7.44 -51.00
CA GLU A 185 -55.50 8.40 -49.89
C GLU A 185 -54.97 7.71 -48.61
N GLN A 186 -55.28 6.42 -48.44
CA GLN A 186 -54.80 5.60 -47.32
C GLN A 186 -53.28 5.43 -47.29
N THR A 187 -52.58 5.44 -48.43
CA THR A 187 -51.12 5.28 -48.50
C THR A 187 -50.41 6.56 -48.08
N ILE A 188 -50.99 7.72 -48.39
CA ILE A 188 -50.55 9.03 -47.91
C ILE A 188 -50.77 9.13 -46.39
N ASP A 189 -51.96 8.77 -45.89
CA ASP A 189 -52.27 8.78 -44.45
C ASP A 189 -51.36 7.85 -43.65
N ARG A 190 -51.03 6.67 -44.20
CA ARG A 190 -50.07 5.74 -43.60
C ARG A 190 -48.66 6.35 -43.53
N LEU A 191 -48.20 7.06 -44.57
CA LEU A 191 -46.90 7.73 -44.55
C LEU A 191 -46.84 8.80 -43.46
N GLU A 192 -47.86 9.64 -43.36
CA GLU A 192 -47.94 10.70 -42.37
C GLU A 192 -47.97 10.14 -40.94
N SER A 193 -48.86 9.18 -40.68
CA SER A 193 -49.00 8.55 -39.37
C SER A 193 -47.70 7.87 -38.89
N TYR A 194 -47.03 7.12 -39.77
CA TYR A 194 -45.78 6.44 -39.41
C TYR A 194 -44.58 7.40 -39.30
N THR A 195 -44.59 8.51 -40.03
CA THR A 195 -43.56 9.56 -39.90
C THR A 195 -43.68 10.27 -38.55
N LEU A 196 -44.89 10.69 -38.16
CA LEU A 196 -45.17 11.27 -36.84
C LEU A 196 -44.79 10.31 -35.70
N ARG A 197 -45.05 9.02 -35.88
CA ARG A 197 -44.70 8.01 -34.90
C ARG A 197 -43.19 7.84 -34.73
N ILE A 198 -42.42 7.91 -35.83
CA ILE A 198 -40.94 7.92 -35.76
C ILE A 198 -40.43 9.17 -35.05
N GLU A 199 -41.00 10.33 -35.35
CA GLU A 199 -40.62 11.61 -34.72
C GLU A 199 -40.79 11.53 -33.19
N GLN A 200 -41.94 11.05 -32.73
CA GLN A 200 -42.20 10.82 -31.29
C GLN A 200 -41.21 9.84 -30.66
N TYR A 201 -40.85 8.76 -31.36
CA TYR A 201 -39.85 7.80 -30.85
C TYR A 201 -38.45 8.42 -30.74
N VAL A 202 -38.03 9.22 -31.73
CA VAL A 202 -36.74 9.90 -31.72
C VAL A 202 -36.68 10.94 -30.60
N GLU A 203 -37.77 11.68 -30.37
CA GLU A 203 -37.88 12.65 -29.29
C GLU A 203 -37.82 11.97 -27.91
N ALA A 204 -38.55 10.86 -27.73
CA ALA A 204 -38.49 10.05 -26.52
C ALA A 204 -37.06 9.56 -26.25
N MET A 205 -36.36 9.02 -27.26
CA MET A 205 -34.97 8.57 -27.15
C MET A 205 -34.03 9.71 -26.72
N SER A 206 -34.18 10.89 -27.34
CA SER A 206 -33.39 12.10 -27.01
C SER A 206 -33.60 12.56 -25.56
N SER A 207 -34.85 12.50 -25.07
CA SER A 207 -35.16 12.88 -23.69
C SER A 207 -34.50 11.97 -22.64
N VAL A 208 -34.48 10.65 -22.90
CA VAL A 208 -33.85 9.66 -22.01
C VAL A 208 -32.34 9.88 -21.94
N GLN A 209 -31.68 10.12 -23.08
CA GLN A 209 -30.24 10.41 -23.11
C GLN A 209 -29.86 11.69 -22.34
N LYS A 210 -30.71 12.72 -22.39
CA LYS A 210 -30.49 13.96 -21.63
C LYS A 210 -30.62 13.75 -20.11
N LEU A 211 -31.57 12.92 -19.67
CA LEU A 211 -31.76 12.58 -18.26
C LEU A 211 -30.56 11.82 -17.69
N GLU A 212 -29.97 10.88 -18.44
CA GLU A 212 -28.76 10.16 -18.03
C GLU A 212 -27.52 11.06 -17.88
N GLN A 213 -27.43 12.14 -18.65
CA GLN A 213 -26.30 13.08 -18.57
C GLN A 213 -26.38 14.03 -17.36
N LEU A 214 -27.56 14.15 -16.74
CA LEU A 214 -27.79 15.02 -15.58
C LEU A 214 -27.43 14.34 -14.24
N SER A 215 -27.34 13.01 -14.20
CA SER A 215 -26.88 12.29 -13.01
C SER A 215 -25.35 12.28 -12.93
N VAL A 216 -24.81 13.17 -12.09
CA VAL A 216 -23.63 13.01 -11.20
C VAL A 216 -22.99 14.40 -10.98
N LYS A 217 -23.42 15.08 -9.93
CA LYS A 217 -22.53 15.89 -9.09
C LYS A 217 -22.64 15.34 -7.68
N PRO A 218 -21.59 14.69 -7.13
CA PRO A 218 -21.56 14.39 -5.71
C PRO A 218 -21.62 15.74 -4.98
N LYS A 219 -22.56 15.87 -4.06
CA LYS A 219 -22.59 17.00 -3.15
C LYS A 219 -21.38 16.82 -2.21
N GLU A 220 -20.41 17.72 -2.27
CA GLU A 220 -19.35 17.78 -1.26
C GLU A 220 -20.05 17.93 0.11
N ILE A 221 -19.78 16.99 1.02
CA ILE A 221 -20.17 17.05 2.44
C ILE A 221 -18.93 17.47 3.21
#